data_AF-A0A212KVE8-F1
#
_entry.id   AF-A0A212KVE8-F1
#
_cell.length_a   1.000
_cell.length_b   1.000
_cell.length_c   1.000
_cell.angle_alpha   90.00
_cell.angle_beta   90.00
_cell.angle_gamma   90.00
#
_symmetry.space_group_name_H-M   'P 1'
#
loop_
_entity.id
_entity.type
_entity.pdbx_description
1 polymer ?
#
loop_
_entity_poly.entity_id
_entity_poly.type
_entity_poly.pdbx_seq_one_letter_code
_entity_poly.pdbx_strand_id
1 'polypeptide(L)'
;MYDFIASQIDDENDSYASELLDGFSEFIADPVWFDFLRIRIQAMNNSKEAQDALEELLDEVDEQKDLDLYLEVLQFVAHHCDFHILARVAKNTIQEIETVEDFNDFVKLCSDYFQQRDYEEEAECFHALVKPSENPEDECISKEDRTAVLKELTKQEQLISGN
;
A
#
# COMPACT_ATOMS: atom_id res chain seq x y z
N MET A 1 -17.33 -3.72 7.13
CA MET A 1 -17.46 -5.16 6.74
C MET A 1 -16.14 -5.64 6.21
N TYR A 2 -15.55 -4.91 5.26
CA TYR A 2 -14.16 -5.04 4.85
C TYR A 2 -13.21 -5.17 6.05
N ASP A 3 -13.24 -4.22 6.99
CA ASP A 3 -12.38 -4.24 8.19
C ASP A 3 -12.54 -5.51 9.04
N PHE A 4 -13.76 -6.07 9.08
CA PHE A 4 -14.00 -7.31 9.82
C PHE A 4 -13.37 -8.51 9.11
N ILE A 5 -13.50 -8.59 7.78
CA ILE A 5 -12.85 -9.66 7.00
C ILE A 5 -11.33 -9.49 7.04
N ALA A 6 -10.83 -8.26 6.90
CA ALA A 6 -9.41 -7.93 7.04
C ALA A 6 -8.86 -8.39 8.39
N SER A 7 -9.58 -8.10 9.49
CA SER A 7 -9.15 -8.55 10.82
C SER A 7 -9.13 -10.07 10.95
N GLN A 8 -10.02 -10.81 10.25
CA GLN A 8 -9.96 -12.27 10.23
C GLN A 8 -8.70 -12.77 9.51
N ILE A 9 -8.26 -12.10 8.45
CA ILE A 9 -7.02 -12.42 7.74
C ILE A 9 -5.82 -12.12 8.64
N ASP A 10 -5.81 -10.98 9.33
CA ASP A 10 -4.75 -10.61 10.28
C ASP A 10 -4.63 -11.61 11.45
N ASP A 11 -5.75 -12.17 11.89
CA ASP A 11 -5.82 -13.22 12.92
C ASP A 11 -5.51 -14.63 12.37
N GLU A 12 -5.01 -14.76 11.14
CA GLU A 12 -4.72 -16.03 10.43
C GLU A 12 -5.95 -16.96 10.26
N ASN A 13 -7.17 -16.41 10.31
CA ASN A 13 -8.43 -17.14 10.13
C ASN A 13 -8.87 -17.20 8.65
N ASP A 14 -7.93 -17.51 7.74
CA ASP A 14 -8.09 -17.47 6.28
C ASP A 14 -9.29 -18.26 5.76
N SER A 15 -9.55 -19.45 6.34
CA SER A 15 -10.68 -20.28 5.92
C SER A 15 -12.01 -19.58 6.16
N TYR A 16 -12.15 -18.89 7.29
CA TYR A 16 -13.35 -18.15 7.63
C TYR A 16 -13.46 -16.86 6.82
N ALA A 17 -12.36 -16.14 6.65
CA ALA A 17 -12.31 -14.97 5.77
C ALA A 17 -12.73 -15.31 4.33
N SER A 18 -12.25 -16.43 3.79
CA SER A 18 -12.61 -16.93 2.46
C SER A 18 -14.11 -17.25 2.35
N GLU A 19 -14.69 -17.94 3.34
CA GLU A 19 -16.13 -18.21 3.38
C GLU A 19 -16.96 -16.91 3.40
N LEU A 20 -16.50 -15.88 4.10
CA LEU A 20 -17.15 -14.56 4.11
C LEU A 20 -17.05 -13.89 2.74
N LEU A 21 -15.88 -13.90 2.10
CA LEU A 21 -15.67 -13.31 0.78
C LEU A 21 -16.56 -13.97 -0.28
N ASP A 22 -16.71 -15.30 -0.25
CA ASP A 22 -17.58 -16.02 -1.16
C ASP A 22 -19.06 -15.75 -0.86
N GLY A 23 -19.45 -15.80 0.41
CA GLY A 23 -20.84 -15.61 0.85
C GLY A 23 -21.39 -14.21 0.61
N PHE A 24 -20.53 -13.19 0.60
CA PHE A 24 -20.94 -11.79 0.38
C PHE A 24 -20.70 -11.27 -1.03
N SER A 25 -19.93 -11.96 -1.87
CA SER A 25 -19.53 -11.50 -3.22
C SER A 25 -20.67 -10.95 -4.09
N GLU A 26 -21.85 -11.58 -4.08
CA GLU A 26 -23.01 -11.17 -4.87
C GLU A 26 -23.69 -9.86 -4.38
N PHE A 27 -23.34 -9.39 -3.19
CA PHE A 27 -23.98 -8.26 -2.51
C PHE A 27 -23.07 -7.02 -2.42
N ILE A 28 -21.85 -7.10 -2.95
CA ILE A 28 -20.86 -6.03 -2.85
C ILE A 28 -20.98 -5.05 -4.02
N ALA A 29 -21.02 -3.76 -3.70
CA ALA A 29 -21.05 -2.68 -4.67
C ALA A 29 -19.65 -2.38 -5.24
N ASP A 30 -18.60 -2.58 -4.43
CA ASP A 30 -17.21 -2.35 -4.79
C ASP A 30 -16.38 -3.65 -4.67
N PRO A 31 -16.23 -4.39 -5.79
CA PRO A 31 -15.59 -5.69 -5.78
C PRO A 31 -14.08 -5.62 -5.55
N VAL A 32 -13.43 -4.49 -5.87
CA VAL A 32 -11.96 -4.40 -5.86
C VAL A 32 -11.39 -4.58 -4.46
N TRP A 33 -12.06 -4.03 -3.45
CA TRP A 33 -11.73 -4.30 -2.06
C TRP A 33 -11.87 -5.79 -1.67
N PHE A 34 -12.83 -6.53 -2.23
CA PHE A 34 -12.96 -7.98 -1.98
C PHE A 34 -11.87 -8.75 -2.70
N ASP A 35 -11.54 -8.35 -3.93
CA ASP A 35 -10.49 -8.98 -4.72
C ASP A 35 -9.11 -8.77 -4.07
N PHE A 36 -8.86 -7.60 -3.51
CA PHE A 36 -7.68 -7.35 -2.68
C PHE A 36 -7.62 -8.28 -1.46
N LEU A 37 -8.71 -8.44 -0.72
CA LEU A 37 -8.75 -9.36 0.43
C LEU A 37 -8.53 -10.83 0.00
N ARG A 38 -9.04 -11.23 -1.17
CA ARG A 38 -8.75 -12.56 -1.75
C ARG A 38 -7.26 -12.73 -2.04
N ILE A 39 -6.62 -11.71 -2.62
CA ILE A 39 -5.18 -11.71 -2.91
C ILE A 39 -4.36 -11.83 -1.62
N ARG A 40 -4.75 -11.11 -0.55
CA ARG A 40 -4.10 -11.23 0.77
C ARG A 40 -4.10 -12.66 1.30
N ILE A 41 -5.23 -13.37 1.21
CA ILE A 41 -5.34 -14.79 1.61
C ILE A 41 -4.48 -15.70 0.71
N GLN A 42 -4.48 -15.44 -0.60
CA GLN A 42 -3.71 -16.25 -1.56
C GLN A 42 -2.20 -16.09 -1.36
N ALA A 43 -1.74 -14.89 -1.03
CA ALA A 43 -0.32 -14.59 -0.84
C ALA A 43 0.31 -15.39 0.31
N MET A 44 -0.47 -15.79 1.32
CA MET A 44 0.00 -16.66 2.40
C MET A 44 0.28 -18.11 1.94
N ASN A 45 -0.34 -18.54 0.84
CA ASN A 45 -0.36 -19.94 0.40
C ASN A 45 0.42 -20.19 -0.91
N ASN A 46 0.40 -19.23 -1.85
CA ASN A 46 1.07 -19.33 -3.14
C ASN A 46 1.54 -17.95 -3.64
N SER A 47 2.84 -17.69 -3.57
CA SER A 47 3.39 -16.35 -3.85
C SER A 47 3.27 -15.94 -5.32
N LYS A 48 3.22 -16.87 -6.27
CA LYS A 48 3.24 -16.53 -7.70
C LYS A 48 1.85 -16.15 -8.22
N GLU A 49 0.85 -16.98 -7.96
CA GLU A 49 -0.53 -16.71 -8.41
C GLU A 49 -1.07 -15.44 -7.76
N ALA A 50 -0.74 -15.19 -6.48
CA ALA A 50 -1.10 -13.96 -5.81
C ALA A 50 -0.43 -12.72 -6.41
N GLN A 51 0.80 -12.84 -6.92
CA GLN A 51 1.51 -11.74 -7.57
C GLN A 51 0.91 -11.41 -8.93
N ASP A 52 0.59 -12.42 -9.75
CA ASP A 52 -0.07 -12.22 -11.04
C ASP A 52 -1.45 -11.55 -10.83
N ALA A 53 -2.23 -12.02 -9.85
CA ALA A 53 -3.52 -11.43 -9.49
C ALA A 53 -3.40 -10.00 -8.93
N LEU A 54 -2.35 -9.71 -8.15
CA LEU A 54 -2.08 -8.37 -7.65
C LEU A 54 -1.80 -7.40 -8.80
N GLU A 55 -0.99 -7.79 -9.79
CA GLU A 55 -0.70 -6.90 -10.92
C GLU A 55 -1.96 -6.53 -11.71
N GLU A 56 -2.89 -7.47 -11.89
CA GLU A 56 -4.20 -7.23 -12.49
C GLU A 56 -5.05 -6.28 -11.62
N LEU A 57 -5.11 -6.52 -10.30
CA LEU A 57 -5.84 -5.65 -9.36
C LEU A 57 -5.32 -4.21 -9.38
N LEU A 58 -4.00 -4.01 -9.51
CA LEU A 58 -3.42 -2.67 -9.50
C LEU A 58 -3.94 -1.77 -10.63
N ASP A 59 -4.29 -2.33 -11.79
CA ASP A 59 -4.92 -1.56 -12.86
C ASP A 59 -6.31 -1.06 -12.44
N GLU A 60 -7.09 -1.87 -11.71
CA GLU A 60 -8.42 -1.51 -11.22
C GLU A 60 -8.35 -0.49 -10.07
N VAL A 61 -7.39 -0.65 -9.15
CA VAL A 61 -7.09 0.32 -8.09
C VAL A 61 -6.78 1.69 -8.71
N ASP A 62 -5.99 1.70 -9.79
CA ASP A 62 -5.61 2.92 -10.51
C ASP A 62 -6.79 3.64 -11.17
N GLU A 63 -7.83 2.91 -11.55
CA GLU A 63 -9.06 3.48 -12.11
C GLU A 63 -9.98 4.08 -11.03
N GLN A 64 -10.04 3.46 -9.84
CA GLN A 64 -10.93 3.88 -8.77
C GLN A 64 -10.49 5.14 -8.04
N LYS A 65 -9.17 5.36 -7.92
CA LYS A 65 -8.59 6.49 -7.15
C LYS A 65 -9.06 6.55 -5.70
N ASP A 66 -9.30 5.39 -5.10
CA ASP A 66 -9.65 5.28 -3.68
C ASP A 66 -8.36 5.30 -2.84
N LEU A 67 -8.18 6.37 -2.05
CA LEU A 67 -6.98 6.55 -1.21
C LEU A 67 -6.89 5.49 -0.11
N ASP A 68 -8.01 5.11 0.51
CA ASP A 68 -8.03 4.11 1.58
C ASP A 68 -7.55 2.76 1.02
N LEU A 69 -8.02 2.40 -0.17
CA LEU A 69 -7.59 1.20 -0.88
C LEU A 69 -6.10 1.28 -1.25
N TYR A 70 -5.63 2.43 -1.73
CA TYR A 70 -4.22 2.62 -2.03
C TYR A 70 -3.32 2.43 -0.81
N LEU A 71 -3.70 2.96 0.35
CA LEU A 71 -2.92 2.83 1.58
C LEU A 71 -2.88 1.38 2.08
N GLU A 72 -4.02 0.68 2.02
CA GLU A 72 -4.12 -0.74 2.36
C GLU A 72 -3.28 -1.63 1.42
N VAL A 73 -3.36 -1.39 0.10
CA VAL A 73 -2.52 -2.08 -0.89
C VAL A 73 -1.04 -1.77 -0.66
N LEU A 74 -0.69 -0.50 -0.39
CA LEU A 74 0.70 -0.10 -0.12
C LEU A 74 1.25 -0.80 1.12
N GLN A 75 0.46 -0.89 2.19
CA GLN A 75 0.83 -1.60 3.40
C GLN A 75 1.11 -3.08 3.12
N PHE A 76 0.24 -3.74 2.35
CA PHE A 76 0.46 -5.13 1.94
C PHE A 76 1.73 -5.28 1.09
N VAL A 77 1.90 -4.46 0.06
CA VAL A 77 3.05 -4.49 -0.85
C VAL A 77 4.36 -4.21 -0.11
N ALA A 78 4.34 -3.35 0.90
CA ALA A 78 5.51 -3.07 1.72
C ALA A 78 6.10 -4.34 2.35
N HIS A 79 5.25 -5.25 2.80
CA HIS A 79 5.67 -6.48 3.49
C HIS A 79 5.92 -7.65 2.54
N HIS A 80 5.15 -7.74 1.44
CA HIS A 80 5.08 -8.98 0.65
C HIS A 80 5.72 -8.89 -0.73
N CYS A 81 6.04 -7.69 -1.24
CA CYS A 81 6.46 -7.51 -2.62
C CYS A 81 7.88 -6.95 -2.76
N ASP A 82 8.36 -6.90 -3.99
CA ASP A 82 9.61 -6.22 -4.34
C ASP A 82 9.42 -4.71 -4.49
N PHE A 83 10.53 -4.02 -4.69
CA PHE A 83 10.53 -2.56 -4.81
C PHE A 83 9.81 -2.07 -6.07
N HIS A 84 9.78 -2.86 -7.15
CA HIS A 84 9.15 -2.41 -8.40
C HIS A 84 7.63 -2.26 -8.21
N ILE A 85 6.99 -3.24 -7.56
CA ILE A 85 5.57 -3.17 -7.22
C ILE A 85 5.33 -2.04 -6.19
N LEU A 86 6.16 -1.95 -5.14
CA LEU A 86 6.08 -0.87 -4.16
C LEU A 86 6.13 0.51 -4.82
N ALA A 87 7.12 0.74 -5.68
CA ALA A 87 7.31 2.03 -6.33
C ALA A 87 6.13 2.40 -7.23
N ARG A 88 5.52 1.42 -7.92
CA ARG A 88 4.31 1.64 -8.71
C ARG A 88 3.17 2.14 -7.81
N VAL A 89 2.83 1.39 -6.76
CA VAL A 89 1.73 1.74 -5.86
C VAL A 89 2.01 3.08 -5.19
N ALA A 90 3.21 3.26 -4.63
CA ALA A 90 3.57 4.48 -3.91
C ALA A 90 3.52 5.75 -4.77
N LYS A 91 3.92 5.66 -6.05
CA LYS A 91 3.85 6.78 -7.01
C LYS A 91 2.40 7.20 -7.31
N ASN A 92 1.45 6.27 -7.25
CA ASN A 92 0.04 6.54 -7.47
C ASN A 92 -0.62 7.05 -6.19
N THR A 93 -0.37 6.40 -5.05
CA THR A 93 -0.89 6.83 -3.74
C THR A 93 -0.56 8.30 -3.44
N ILE A 94 0.68 8.74 -3.67
CA ILE A 94 1.09 10.14 -3.39
C ILE A 94 0.36 11.19 -4.26
N GLN A 95 -0.26 10.79 -5.38
CA GLN A 95 -1.09 11.71 -6.17
C GLN A 95 -2.45 11.98 -5.52
N GLU A 96 -2.98 10.99 -4.81
CA GLU A 96 -4.32 11.05 -4.19
C GLU A 96 -4.25 11.56 -2.73
N ILE A 97 -3.07 11.54 -2.09
CA ILE A 97 -2.86 12.12 -0.76
C ILE A 97 -3.06 13.64 -0.79
N GLU A 98 -3.91 14.13 0.11
CA GLU A 98 -4.15 15.56 0.31
C GLU A 98 -3.69 16.09 1.67
N THR A 99 -3.86 15.31 2.75
CA THR A 99 -3.60 15.76 4.12
C THR A 99 -2.19 15.39 4.60
N VAL A 100 -1.69 16.11 5.62
CA VAL A 100 -0.42 15.82 6.28
C VAL A 100 -0.49 14.50 7.06
N GLU A 101 -1.65 14.13 7.59
CA GLU A 101 -1.86 12.84 8.24
C GLU A 101 -1.61 11.68 7.27
N ASP A 102 -2.35 11.62 6.17
CA ASP A 102 -2.21 10.58 5.14
C ASP A 102 -0.79 10.54 4.58
N PHE A 103 -0.17 11.71 4.41
CA PHE A 103 1.21 11.81 3.95
C PHE A 103 2.21 11.19 4.93
N ASN A 104 2.05 11.44 6.23
CA ASN A 104 2.93 10.89 7.24
C ASN A 104 2.78 9.37 7.36
N ASP A 105 1.55 8.86 7.25
CA ASP A 105 1.28 7.42 7.22
C ASP A 105 1.90 6.77 5.98
N PHE A 106 1.72 7.38 4.80
CA PHE A 106 2.35 6.94 3.57
C PHE A 106 3.89 6.90 3.65
N VAL A 107 4.51 7.97 4.16
CA VAL A 107 5.97 8.05 4.31
C VAL A 107 6.48 6.98 5.26
N LYS A 108 5.72 6.71 6.33
CA LYS A 108 6.04 5.64 7.28
C LYS A 108 5.94 4.26 6.62
N LEU A 109 4.90 3.97 5.83
CA LEU A 109 4.80 2.72 5.08
C LEU A 109 5.99 2.52 4.13
N CYS A 110 6.42 3.59 3.45
CA CYS A 110 7.62 3.55 2.61
C CYS A 110 8.89 3.30 3.44
N SER A 111 9.04 3.95 4.60
CA SER A 111 10.15 3.72 5.53
C SER A 111 10.19 2.28 6.04
N ASP A 112 9.04 1.74 6.42
CA ASP A 112 8.89 0.38 6.95
C ASP A 112 9.29 -0.68 5.89
N TYR A 113 9.03 -0.42 4.60
CA TYR A 113 9.54 -1.26 3.50
C TYR A 113 11.06 -1.43 3.53
N PHE A 114 11.81 -0.33 3.70
CA PHE A 114 13.27 -0.33 3.71
C PHE A 114 13.82 -0.88 5.03
N GLN A 115 13.21 -0.49 6.15
CA GLN A 115 13.65 -0.92 7.47
C GLN A 115 13.59 -2.44 7.63
N GLN A 116 12.52 -3.09 7.19
CA GLN A 116 12.40 -4.56 7.31
C GLN A 116 13.35 -5.35 6.39
N ARG A 117 14.04 -4.66 5.46
CA ARG A 117 15.02 -5.22 4.52
C ARG A 117 16.46 -4.80 4.83
N ASP A 118 16.69 -4.27 6.03
CA ASP A 118 18.00 -3.79 6.52
C ASP A 118 18.61 -2.64 5.68
N TYR A 119 17.76 -1.84 5.02
CA TYR A 119 18.13 -0.64 4.27
C TYR A 119 17.95 0.62 5.14
N GLU A 120 18.78 0.75 6.18
CA GLU A 120 18.65 1.81 7.21
C GLU A 120 18.79 3.22 6.61
N GLU A 121 19.73 3.44 5.70
CA GLU A 121 19.96 4.76 5.10
C GLU A 121 18.76 5.21 4.24
N GLU A 122 18.17 4.26 3.50
CA GLU A 122 16.99 4.49 2.68
C GLU A 122 15.75 4.73 3.55
N ALA A 123 15.58 3.96 4.63
CA ALA A 123 14.50 4.17 5.60
C ALA A 123 14.59 5.57 6.23
N GLU A 124 15.80 6.01 6.63
CA GLU A 124 16.03 7.36 7.16
C GLU A 124 15.69 8.46 6.13
N CYS A 125 15.95 8.23 4.84
CA CYS A 125 15.59 9.18 3.78
C CYS A 125 14.08 9.43 3.73
N PHE A 126 13.26 8.37 3.85
CA PHE A 126 11.80 8.52 3.93
C PHE A 126 11.39 9.11 5.27
N HIS A 127 11.89 8.60 6.39
CA HIS A 127 11.55 9.12 7.72
C HIS A 127 11.83 10.63 7.86
N ALA A 128 12.88 11.14 7.24
CA ALA A 128 13.21 12.57 7.23
C ALA A 128 12.18 13.46 6.51
N LEU A 129 11.28 12.88 5.70
CA LEU A 129 10.19 13.60 5.03
C LEU A 129 8.98 13.82 5.94
N VAL A 130 8.87 13.12 7.07
CA VAL A 130 7.75 13.27 8.02
C VAL A 130 7.58 14.72 8.43
N LYS A 131 6.34 15.21 8.36
CA LYS A 131 6.00 16.59 8.65
C LYS A 131 5.44 16.73 10.06
N PRO A 132 6.06 17.57 10.92
CA PRO A 132 5.44 17.94 12.19
C PRO A 132 4.24 18.85 11.93
N SER A 133 3.09 18.54 12.53
CA SER A 133 1.90 19.39 12.49
C SER A 133 1.16 19.32 13.83
N GLU A 134 0.49 20.41 14.19
CA GLU A 134 -0.41 20.46 15.36
C GLU A 134 -1.80 19.88 15.03
N ASN A 135 -2.24 19.97 13.77
CA ASN A 135 -3.52 19.45 13.27
C ASN A 135 -3.32 18.82 11.87
N PRO A 136 -2.72 17.62 11.80
CA PRO A 136 -2.29 17.01 10.52
C PRO A 136 -3.44 16.63 9.59
N GLU A 137 -4.63 16.35 10.13
CA GLU A 137 -5.87 16.04 9.42
C GLU A 137 -6.43 17.24 8.62
N ASP A 138 -6.16 18.47 9.09
CA ASP A 138 -6.65 19.72 8.49
C ASP A 138 -5.61 20.40 7.57
N GLU A 139 -4.35 19.98 7.62
CA GLU A 139 -3.25 20.59 6.87
C GLU A 139 -3.03 19.88 5.54
N CYS A 140 -3.07 20.62 4.43
CA CYS A 140 -2.78 20.05 3.12
C CYS A 140 -1.28 19.94 2.84
N ILE A 141 -0.87 18.87 2.16
CA ILE A 141 0.49 18.77 1.63
C ILE A 141 0.73 19.70 0.44
N SER A 142 1.96 20.18 0.35
CA SER A 142 2.43 21.03 -0.75
C SER A 142 2.81 20.21 -1.98
N LYS A 143 3.05 20.91 -3.10
CA LYS A 143 3.61 20.27 -4.29
C LYS A 143 5.08 19.89 -4.09
N GLU A 144 5.80 20.66 -3.28
CA GLU A 144 7.17 20.34 -2.91
C GLU A 144 7.26 19.01 -2.15
N ASP A 145 6.32 18.73 -1.24
CA ASP A 145 6.27 17.48 -0.48
C ASP A 145 6.10 16.27 -1.41
N ARG A 146 5.11 16.33 -2.33
CA ARG A 146 4.90 15.28 -3.35
C ARG A 146 6.15 15.09 -4.22
N THR A 147 6.78 16.19 -4.62
CA THR A 147 7.99 16.16 -5.46
C THR A 147 9.18 15.52 -4.74
N ALA A 148 9.33 15.79 -3.44
CA ALA A 148 10.39 15.21 -2.62
C ALA A 148 10.28 13.68 -2.54
N VAL A 149 9.07 13.17 -2.26
CA VAL A 149 8.78 11.73 -2.25
C VAL A 149 9.07 11.09 -3.61
N LEU A 150 8.52 11.65 -4.70
CA LEU A 150 8.71 11.09 -6.04
C LEU A 150 10.19 11.04 -6.44
N LYS A 151 10.96 12.07 -6.05
CA LYS A 151 12.40 12.10 -6.27
C LYS A 151 13.11 11.00 -5.50
N GLU A 152 12.74 10.78 -4.24
CA GLU A 152 13.33 9.72 -3.43
C GLU A 152 12.98 8.33 -3.98
N LEU A 153 11.71 8.07 -4.32
CA LEU A 153 11.29 6.82 -4.98
C LEU A 153 12.08 6.56 -6.27
N THR A 154 12.26 7.57 -7.12
CA THR A 154 13.03 7.45 -8.37
C THR A 154 14.51 7.18 -8.12
N LYS A 155 15.10 7.79 -7.09
CA LYS A 155 16.48 7.54 -6.69
C LYS A 155 16.66 6.08 -6.25
N GLN A 156 15.74 5.56 -5.44
CA GLN A 156 15.80 4.17 -4.97
C GLN A 156 15.60 3.17 -6.12
N GLU A 157 14.71 3.46 -7.07
CA GLU A 157 14.52 2.66 -8.28
C GLU A 157 15.80 2.51 -9.10
N GLN A 158 16.58 3.59 -9.22
CA GLN A 158 17.86 3.58 -9.93
C GLN A 158 18.94 2.79 -9.19
N LEU A 159 18.98 2.87 -7.87
CA LEU A 159 19.95 2.14 -7.04
C LEU A 159 19.67 0.63 -7.07
N ILE A 160 18.40 0.24 -7.01
CA ILE A 160 17.98 -1.17 -7.01
C ILE A 160 18.09 -1.79 -8.41
N SER A 161 17.77 -1.04 -9.48
CA SER A 161 17.90 -1.52 -10.87
C SER A 161 19.33 -1.54 -11.40
N GLY A 162 20.25 -0.81 -10.74
CA GLY A 162 21.65 -0.68 -11.13
C GLY A 162 22.59 -1.73 -10.52
N ASN A 163 22.10 -2.54 -9.57
CA ASN A 163 22.79 -3.66 -8.94
C ASN A 163 22.39 -5.01 -9.56
#